data_AF-A0A0W0Z594-F1
#
_entry.id   AF-A0A0W0Z594-F1
#
_cell.length_a   1.000
_cell.length_b   1.000
_cell.length_c   1.000
_cell.angle_alpha   90.00
_cell.angle_beta   90.00
_cell.angle_gamma   90.00
#
_symmetry.space_group_name_H-M   'P 1'
#
loop_
_entity.id
_entity.type
_entity.pdbx_description
1 polymer ?
#
loop_
_entity_poly.entity_id
_entity_poly.type
_entity_poly.pdbx_seq_one_letter_code
_entity_poly.pdbx_strand_id
1 'polypeptide(L)'
;MLTMILNSEELNNPIKIIYQEAILDAVNILLQVVCTSEICVNKLNKVSEFHFLKIDFTATDIPFQGQWLESEQTIKVKASLPLEKMIQTLIFELCNATNPALTKNKLRLSNFPNADSYALYIETAEHQSFLEACLLYMDILKNHPELPRPDSQELQKFRELYDDKTYLNYVKKNGHYQHYVQYYTDTQRKKNHSRDFFFNRDEQITNDEKTFSPENKKEESLQLVTPDFL
;
A
#
# COMPACT_ATOMS: atom_id res chain seq x y z
N MET A 1 -19.37 -13.98 -2.58
CA MET A 1 -18.67 -12.92 -1.82
C MET A 1 -19.64 -12.40 -0.79
N LEU A 2 -19.23 -12.36 0.47
CA LEU A 2 -20.04 -11.90 1.59
C LEU A 2 -19.38 -10.67 2.23
N THR A 3 -20.16 -9.95 3.03
CA THR A 3 -19.71 -8.77 3.76
C THR A 3 -20.27 -8.84 5.18
N MET A 4 -19.44 -8.52 6.16
CA MET A 4 -19.87 -8.23 7.53
C MET A 4 -19.29 -6.89 7.98
N ILE A 5 -19.90 -6.30 9.01
CA ILE A 5 -19.42 -5.09 9.64
C ILE A 5 -18.91 -5.46 11.02
N LEU A 6 -17.62 -5.23 11.26
CA LEU A 6 -17.05 -5.28 12.58
C LEU A 6 -17.36 -3.93 13.25
N ASN A 7 -18.20 -3.97 14.27
CA ASN A 7 -18.56 -2.80 15.06
C ASN A 7 -18.37 -3.15 16.54
N SER A 8 -17.73 -2.26 17.30
CA SER A 8 -17.54 -2.40 18.73
C SER A 8 -17.53 -1.03 19.39
N GLU A 9 -17.83 -0.96 20.69
CA GLU A 9 -17.75 0.29 21.45
C GLU A 9 -16.32 0.83 21.51
N GLU A 10 -15.30 -0.04 21.38
CA GLU A 10 -13.90 0.39 21.31
C GLU A 10 -13.47 0.83 19.91
N LEU A 11 -14.30 0.81 18.87
CA LEU A 11 -13.90 1.27 17.52
C LEU A 11 -14.39 2.71 17.26
N ASN A 12 -13.51 3.53 16.68
CA ASN A 12 -13.86 4.89 16.27
C ASN A 12 -14.87 4.90 15.11
N ASN A 13 -14.70 3.97 14.15
CA ASN A 13 -15.64 3.75 13.05
C ASN A 13 -15.81 2.24 12.79
N PRO A 14 -16.95 1.80 12.25
CA PRO A 14 -17.14 0.42 11.85
C PRO A 14 -16.17 0.01 10.73
N ILE A 15 -15.63 -1.20 10.81
CA ILE A 15 -14.71 -1.76 9.81
C ILE A 15 -15.47 -2.72 8.90
N LYS A 16 -15.38 -2.53 7.59
CA LYS A 16 -16.01 -3.44 6.62
C LYS A 16 -15.12 -4.65 6.39
N ILE A 17 -15.65 -5.85 6.60
CA ILE A 17 -14.95 -7.11 6.32
C ILE A 17 -15.57 -7.76 5.09
N ILE A 18 -14.75 -8.08 4.09
CA ILE A 18 -15.17 -8.72 2.83
C ILE A 18 -14.49 -10.08 2.77
N TYR A 19 -15.26 -11.15 2.49
CA TYR A 19 -14.72 -12.51 2.52
C TYR A 19 -15.49 -13.45 1.56
N GLN A 20 -14.90 -14.61 1.29
CA GLN A 20 -15.58 -15.70 0.58
C GLN A 20 -16.32 -16.58 1.59
N GLU A 21 -17.50 -17.09 1.23
CA GLU A 21 -18.31 -17.93 2.13
C GLU A 21 -17.54 -19.16 2.66
N ALA A 22 -16.69 -19.74 1.82
CA ALA A 22 -15.85 -20.90 2.17
C ALA A 22 -14.86 -20.66 3.32
N ILE A 23 -14.55 -19.39 3.67
CA ILE A 23 -13.63 -19.03 4.75
C ILE A 23 -14.33 -18.34 5.93
N LEU A 24 -15.67 -18.38 5.99
CA LEU A 24 -16.44 -17.72 7.05
C LEU A 24 -15.97 -18.12 8.46
N ASP A 25 -15.80 -19.41 8.72
CA ASP A 25 -15.39 -19.90 10.04
C ASP A 25 -13.98 -19.41 10.41
N ALA A 26 -13.05 -19.41 9.45
CA ALA A 26 -11.70 -18.90 9.66
C ALA A 26 -11.69 -17.39 9.95
N VAL A 27 -12.52 -16.62 9.24
CA VAL A 27 -12.67 -15.17 9.47
C VAL A 27 -13.29 -14.90 10.84
N ASN A 28 -14.33 -15.65 11.24
CA ASN A 28 -14.95 -15.52 12.56
C ASN A 28 -13.95 -15.80 13.69
N ILE A 29 -13.19 -16.90 13.60
CA ILE A 29 -12.17 -17.26 14.59
C ILE A 29 -11.09 -16.18 14.63
N LEU A 30 -10.61 -15.73 13.47
CA LEU A 30 -9.58 -14.69 13.39
C LEU A 30 -10.05 -13.38 14.04
N LEU A 31 -11.28 -12.93 13.77
CA LEU A 31 -11.81 -11.71 14.41
C LEU A 31 -11.96 -11.89 15.91
N GLN A 32 -12.45 -13.05 16.37
CA GLN A 32 -12.54 -13.36 17.80
C GLN A 32 -11.17 -13.32 18.48
N VAL A 33 -10.15 -13.93 17.87
CA VAL A 33 -8.78 -13.99 18.41
C VAL A 33 -8.11 -12.62 18.43
N VAL A 34 -8.31 -11.79 17.40
CA VAL A 34 -7.71 -10.44 17.37
C VAL A 34 -8.41 -9.51 18.36
N CYS A 35 -9.71 -9.69 18.60
CA CYS A 35 -10.48 -8.88 19.54
C CYS A 35 -10.33 -9.26 21.03
N THR A 36 -9.63 -10.33 21.38
CA THR A 36 -9.37 -10.72 22.79
C THR A 36 -8.05 -10.16 23.34
N SER A 37 -7.12 -9.76 22.47
CA SER A 37 -5.87 -9.10 22.86
C SER A 37 -6.10 -7.60 22.97
N GLU A 38 -5.95 -7.03 24.17
CA GLU A 38 -6.09 -5.58 24.40
C GLU A 38 -5.16 -4.77 23.48
N ILE A 39 -3.95 -5.26 23.23
CA ILE A 39 -2.98 -4.62 22.34
C ILE A 39 -3.50 -4.62 20.90
N CYS A 40 -4.08 -5.73 20.45
CA CYS A 40 -4.68 -5.83 19.12
C CYS A 40 -5.95 -4.99 18.99
N VAL A 41 -6.79 -4.92 20.03
CA VAL A 41 -7.98 -4.04 20.07
C VAL A 41 -7.56 -2.57 19.98
N ASN A 42 -6.52 -2.15 20.71
CA ASN A 42 -5.97 -0.79 20.59
C ASN A 42 -5.46 -0.50 19.17
N LYS A 43 -4.84 -1.50 18.52
CA LYS A 43 -4.40 -1.37 17.12
C LYS A 43 -5.59 -1.27 16.16
N LEU A 44 -6.64 -2.07 16.37
CA LEU A 44 -7.91 -2.01 15.62
C LEU A 44 -8.61 -0.65 15.81
N ASN A 45 -8.66 -0.14 17.05
CA ASN A 45 -9.18 1.20 17.34
C ASN A 45 -8.43 2.26 16.54
N LYS A 46 -7.09 2.22 16.52
CA LYS A 46 -6.28 3.18 15.79
C LYS A 46 -6.51 3.13 14.28
N VAL A 47 -6.57 1.93 13.67
CA VAL A 47 -6.91 1.85 12.23
C VAL A 47 -8.36 2.24 11.95
N SER A 48 -9.27 2.08 12.91
CA SER A 48 -10.67 2.50 12.74
C SER A 48 -10.86 4.01 12.69
N GLU A 49 -9.83 4.83 12.92
CA GLU A 49 -9.86 6.27 12.62
C GLU A 49 -10.08 6.54 11.12
N PHE A 50 -9.68 5.59 10.26
CA PHE A 50 -10.00 5.60 8.84
C PHE A 50 -11.50 5.31 8.62
N HIS A 51 -12.26 6.32 8.21
CA HIS A 51 -13.73 6.26 8.07
C HIS A 51 -14.24 5.17 7.12
N PHE A 52 -13.41 4.68 6.20
CA PHE A 52 -13.82 3.69 5.20
C PHE A 52 -12.90 2.47 5.17
N LEU A 53 -12.29 2.12 6.31
CA LEU A 53 -11.41 0.97 6.40
C LEU A 53 -12.11 -0.32 5.96
N LYS A 54 -11.45 -1.06 5.07
CA LYS A 54 -11.86 -2.39 4.62
C LYS A 54 -10.79 -3.42 4.94
N ILE A 55 -11.20 -4.60 5.36
CA ILE A 55 -10.35 -5.80 5.39
C ILE A 55 -10.93 -6.79 4.40
N ASP A 56 -10.14 -7.12 3.38
CA ASP A 56 -10.54 -7.93 2.23
C ASP A 56 -9.79 -9.28 2.23
N PHE A 57 -10.54 -10.33 2.54
CA PHE A 57 -10.11 -11.73 2.51
C PHE A 57 -10.52 -12.44 1.20
N THR A 58 -10.83 -11.71 0.13
CA THR A 58 -11.16 -12.29 -1.18
C THR A 58 -9.99 -12.30 -2.14
N ALA A 59 -8.89 -11.65 -1.79
CA ALA A 59 -7.71 -11.49 -2.63
C ALA A 59 -7.04 -12.85 -2.91
N THR A 60 -7.03 -13.28 -4.18
CA THR A 60 -6.26 -14.44 -4.64
C THR A 60 -4.98 -14.02 -5.34
N ASP A 61 -5.02 -12.90 -6.06
CA ASP A 61 -3.99 -12.48 -7.03
C ASP A 61 -3.16 -11.30 -6.51
N ILE A 62 -2.80 -11.34 -5.22
CA ILE A 62 -1.83 -10.41 -4.65
C ILE A 62 -0.43 -11.05 -4.62
N PRO A 63 0.64 -10.26 -4.85
CA PRO A 63 2.01 -10.77 -4.91
C PRO A 63 2.50 -11.34 -3.57
N PHE A 64 1.89 -10.89 -2.46
CA PHE A 64 2.29 -11.25 -1.10
C PHE A 64 1.16 -11.94 -0.34
N GLN A 65 1.40 -12.27 0.93
CA GLN A 65 0.39 -12.86 1.80
C GLN A 65 -0.66 -11.82 2.21
N GLY A 66 -0.24 -10.57 2.43
CA GLY A 66 -1.09 -9.43 2.72
C GLY A 66 -0.60 -8.17 2.04
N GLN A 67 -1.42 -7.11 2.11
CA GLN A 67 -1.04 -5.79 1.64
C GLN A 67 -1.92 -4.70 2.27
N TRP A 68 -1.30 -3.68 2.85
CA TRP A 68 -1.94 -2.41 3.16
C TRP A 68 -1.96 -1.48 1.95
N LEU A 69 -3.16 -1.06 1.52
CA LEU A 69 -3.39 -0.10 0.45
C LEU A 69 -3.95 1.20 1.03
N GLU A 70 -3.06 2.09 1.46
CA GLU A 70 -3.43 3.32 2.14
C GLU A 70 -4.39 4.22 1.33
N SER A 71 -4.17 4.34 0.01
CA SER A 71 -5.03 5.16 -0.85
C SER A 71 -6.46 4.64 -0.95
N GLU A 72 -6.65 3.33 -0.76
CA GLU A 72 -7.94 2.65 -0.78
C GLU A 72 -8.49 2.41 0.63
N GLN A 73 -7.72 2.75 1.67
CA GLN A 73 -7.95 2.36 3.07
C GLN A 73 -8.35 0.88 3.18
N THR A 74 -7.60 0.01 2.50
CA THR A 74 -7.92 -1.42 2.40
C THR A 74 -6.73 -2.26 2.82
N ILE A 75 -6.94 -3.15 3.79
CA ILE A 75 -6.04 -4.25 4.11
C ILE A 75 -6.51 -5.45 3.30
N LYS A 76 -5.62 -6.04 2.50
CA LYS A 76 -5.87 -7.30 1.80
C LYS A 76 -5.14 -8.42 2.51
N VAL A 77 -5.81 -9.56 2.70
CA VAL A 77 -5.22 -10.80 3.22
C VAL A 77 -5.58 -11.91 2.25
N LYS A 78 -4.59 -12.70 1.81
CA LYS A 78 -4.80 -13.74 0.82
C LYS A 78 -5.73 -14.83 1.35
N ALA A 79 -6.80 -15.10 0.61
CA ALA A 79 -7.88 -16.01 1.03
C ALA A 79 -7.43 -17.46 1.23
N SER A 80 -6.39 -17.89 0.51
CA SER A 80 -5.89 -19.27 0.52
C SER A 80 -4.94 -19.58 1.67
N LEU A 81 -4.69 -18.62 2.57
CA LEU A 81 -3.80 -18.82 3.70
C LEU A 81 -4.46 -19.69 4.77
N PRO A 82 -3.71 -20.58 5.45
CA PRO A 82 -4.20 -21.23 6.65
C PRO A 82 -4.44 -20.19 7.75
N LEU A 83 -5.35 -20.49 8.68
CA LEU A 83 -5.79 -19.58 9.76
C LEU A 83 -4.62 -18.89 10.48
N GLU A 84 -3.59 -19.65 10.86
CA GLU A 84 -2.40 -19.11 11.53
C GLU A 84 -1.72 -18.01 10.71
N LYS A 85 -1.55 -18.23 9.41
CA LYS A 85 -0.96 -17.26 8.48
C LYS A 85 -1.89 -16.10 8.21
N MET A 86 -3.21 -16.30 8.21
CA MET A 86 -4.17 -15.21 8.14
C MET A 86 -4.05 -14.28 9.35
N ILE A 87 -3.92 -14.84 10.56
CA ILE A 87 -3.74 -14.09 11.81
C ILE A 87 -2.43 -13.29 11.76
N GLN A 88 -1.30 -13.96 11.49
CA GLN A 88 0.02 -13.30 11.37
C GLN A 88 0.00 -12.18 10.33
N THR A 89 -0.61 -12.44 9.16
CA THR A 89 -0.71 -11.46 8.07
C THR A 89 -1.59 -10.28 8.46
N LEU A 90 -2.77 -10.50 9.04
CA LEU A 90 -3.64 -9.40 9.43
C LEU A 90 -2.97 -8.51 10.48
N ILE A 91 -2.35 -9.08 11.51
CA ILE A 91 -1.64 -8.31 12.55
C ILE A 91 -0.54 -7.46 11.91
N PHE A 92 0.25 -8.05 11.01
CA PHE A 92 1.30 -7.33 10.30
C PHE A 92 0.75 -6.16 9.47
N GLU A 93 -0.33 -6.36 8.71
CA GLU A 93 -0.91 -5.28 7.92
C GLU A 93 -1.61 -4.21 8.77
N LEU A 94 -2.15 -4.58 9.94
CA LEU A 94 -2.64 -3.61 10.94
C LEU A 94 -1.47 -2.74 11.46
N CYS A 95 -0.32 -3.34 11.74
CA CYS A 95 0.89 -2.61 12.09
C CYS A 95 1.32 -1.67 10.95
N ASN A 96 1.36 -2.14 9.70
CA ASN A 96 1.64 -1.29 8.53
C ASN A 96 0.66 -0.12 8.38
N ALA A 97 -0.64 -0.37 8.54
CA ALA A 97 -1.68 0.65 8.42
C ALA A 97 -1.53 1.78 9.46
N THR A 98 -0.96 1.48 10.62
CA THR A 98 -0.69 2.48 11.68
C THR A 98 0.72 3.03 11.68
N ASN A 99 1.57 2.58 10.76
CA ASN A 99 2.97 2.99 10.70
C ASN A 99 3.08 4.38 10.05
N PRO A 100 3.56 5.41 10.78
CA PRO A 100 3.61 6.78 10.26
C PRO A 100 4.59 6.96 9.07
N ALA A 101 5.55 6.04 8.91
CA ALA A 101 6.47 6.05 7.78
C ALA A 101 5.82 5.55 6.47
N LEU A 102 4.75 4.74 6.56
CA LEU A 102 4.08 4.14 5.40
C LEU A 102 2.88 4.97 4.91
N THR A 103 2.91 6.28 5.14
CA THR A 103 1.86 7.20 4.70
C THR A 103 2.10 7.76 3.30
N LYS A 104 1.05 8.21 2.62
CA LYS A 104 1.04 8.51 1.17
C LYS A 104 1.97 9.65 0.86
N ASN A 105 2.08 10.58 1.80
CA ASN A 105 2.97 11.72 1.71
C ASN A 105 4.43 11.33 1.89
N LYS A 106 4.74 10.33 2.70
CA LYS A 106 6.10 9.79 2.90
C LYS A 106 6.53 8.90 1.75
N LEU A 107 5.60 8.09 1.21
CA LEU A 107 5.83 7.16 0.11
C LEU A 107 5.80 7.80 -1.30
N ARG A 108 5.72 9.13 -1.41
CA ARG A 108 5.79 9.80 -2.72
C ARG A 108 7.16 9.55 -3.36
N LEU A 109 7.15 9.03 -4.60
CA LEU A 109 8.39 8.73 -5.34
C LEU A 109 9.35 9.93 -5.47
N SER A 110 8.82 11.16 -5.46
CA SER A 110 9.62 12.40 -5.50
C SER A 110 10.48 12.63 -4.26
N ASN A 111 10.19 11.96 -3.15
CA ASN A 111 10.98 12.06 -1.92
C ASN A 111 12.27 11.24 -1.99
N PHE A 112 12.45 10.42 -3.03
CA PHE A 112 13.52 9.44 -3.11
C PHE A 112 14.37 9.65 -4.35
N PRO A 113 15.70 9.76 -4.21
CA PRO A 113 16.60 9.99 -5.33
C PRO A 113 16.69 8.82 -6.31
N ASN A 114 16.41 7.59 -5.86
CA ASN A 114 16.47 6.39 -6.70
C ASN A 114 15.62 5.23 -6.14
N ALA A 115 15.50 4.16 -6.94
CA ALA A 115 14.71 2.98 -6.60
C ALA A 115 15.21 2.21 -5.35
N ASP A 116 16.53 2.11 -5.13
CA ASP A 116 17.11 1.43 -3.95
C ASP A 116 16.75 2.20 -2.66
N SER A 117 16.88 3.53 -2.66
CA SER A 117 16.49 4.37 -1.52
C SER A 117 15.00 4.30 -1.18
N TYR A 118 14.15 4.17 -2.21
CA TYR A 118 12.71 3.99 -2.03
C TYR A 118 12.38 2.62 -1.41
N ALA A 119 12.93 1.55 -1.99
CA ALA A 119 12.69 0.19 -1.53
C ALA A 119 13.24 -0.03 -0.11
N LEU A 120 14.45 0.46 0.19
CA LEU A 120 15.05 0.39 1.52
C LEU A 120 14.23 1.14 2.58
N TYR A 121 13.66 2.30 2.23
CA TYR A 121 12.82 3.06 3.16
C TYR A 121 11.58 2.28 3.55
N ILE A 122 10.88 1.69 2.56
CA ILE A 122 9.69 0.88 2.82
C ILE A 122 10.04 -0.36 3.63
N GLU A 123 11.06 -1.11 3.22
CA GLU A 123 11.50 -2.32 3.93
C GLU A 123 11.92 -2.02 5.38
N THR A 124 12.59 -0.90 5.62
CA THR A 124 12.94 -0.48 7.00
C THR A 124 11.70 -0.17 7.82
N ALA A 125 10.70 0.50 7.22
CA ALA A 125 9.44 0.78 7.90
C ALA A 125 8.62 -0.49 8.16
N GLU A 126 8.52 -1.39 7.17
CA GLU A 126 7.88 -2.70 7.31
C GLU A 126 8.58 -3.57 8.35
N HIS A 127 9.91 -3.49 8.49
CA HIS A 127 10.63 -4.18 9.56
C HIS A 127 10.14 -3.74 10.95
N GLN A 128 9.95 -2.43 11.16
CA GLN A 128 9.41 -1.94 12.43
C GLN A 128 7.99 -2.46 12.68
N SER A 129 7.16 -2.52 11.64
CA SER A 129 5.83 -3.15 11.73
C SER A 129 5.93 -4.65 12.05
N PHE A 130 6.92 -5.36 11.51
CA PHE A 130 7.17 -6.77 11.76
C PHE A 130 7.57 -7.04 13.22
N LEU A 131 8.47 -6.23 13.78
CA LEU A 131 8.88 -6.34 15.19
C LEU A 131 7.67 -6.15 16.12
N GLU A 132 6.84 -5.14 15.85
CA GLU A 132 5.60 -4.93 16.59
C GLU A 132 4.62 -6.10 16.41
N ALA A 133 4.40 -6.56 15.18
CA ALA A 133 3.51 -7.67 14.88
C ALA A 133 3.91 -8.97 15.59
N CYS A 134 5.22 -9.23 15.73
CA CYS A 134 5.73 -10.35 16.51
C CYS A 134 5.29 -10.27 17.97
N LEU A 135 5.36 -9.09 18.60
CA LEU A 135 4.91 -8.89 19.98
C LEU A 135 3.41 -9.11 20.13
N LEU A 136 2.60 -8.57 19.22
CA LEU A 136 1.14 -8.75 19.22
C LEU A 136 0.76 -10.23 19.02
N TYR A 137 1.43 -10.92 18.11
CA TYR A 137 1.16 -12.32 17.85
C TYR A 137 1.52 -13.21 19.05
N MET A 138 2.62 -12.91 19.75
CA MET A 138 2.97 -13.60 20.99
C MET A 138 1.94 -13.38 22.12
N ASP A 139 1.35 -12.18 22.22
CA ASP A 139 0.26 -11.90 23.16
C ASP A 139 -1.00 -12.70 22.82
N ILE A 140 -1.36 -12.77 21.54
CA ILE A 140 -2.45 -13.63 21.06
C ILE A 140 -2.22 -15.09 21.45
N LEU A 141 -1.03 -15.65 21.19
CA LEU A 141 -0.72 -17.05 21.52
C LEU A 141 -0.73 -17.34 23.04
N LYS A 142 -0.57 -16.33 23.87
CA LYS A 142 -0.69 -16.44 25.33
C LYS A 142 -2.15 -16.56 25.76
N ASN A 143 -3.05 -15.83 25.11
CA ASN A 143 -4.48 -15.81 25.41
C ASN A 143 -5.25 -16.94 24.69
N HIS A 144 -4.66 -17.49 23.63
CA HIS A 144 -5.22 -18.55 22.79
C HIS A 144 -4.25 -19.73 22.62
N PRO A 145 -4.04 -20.56 23.67
CA PRO A 145 -3.10 -21.68 23.62
C PRO A 145 -3.51 -22.79 22.63
N GLU A 146 -4.76 -22.81 22.18
CA GLU A 146 -5.29 -23.72 21.17
C GLU A 146 -4.80 -23.40 19.74
N LEU A 147 -4.31 -22.18 19.51
CA LEU A 147 -3.77 -21.80 18.21
C LEU A 147 -2.45 -22.54 17.94
N PRO A 148 -2.22 -22.98 16.69
CA PRO A 148 -0.94 -23.55 16.32
C PRO A 148 0.16 -22.53 16.56
N ARG A 149 1.23 -22.98 17.20
CA ARG A 149 2.43 -22.18 17.44
C ARG A 149 3.37 -22.33 16.25
N PRO A 150 4.14 -21.28 15.92
CA PRO A 150 5.21 -21.39 14.94
C PRO A 150 6.15 -22.53 15.29
N ASP A 151 6.58 -23.28 14.27
CA ASP A 151 7.54 -24.35 14.48
C ASP A 151 8.93 -23.82 14.84
N SER A 152 9.86 -24.71 15.20
CA SER A 152 11.22 -24.32 15.57
C SER A 152 11.98 -23.59 14.47
N GLN A 153 11.71 -23.90 13.20
CA GLN A 153 12.37 -23.25 12.06
C GLN A 153 11.82 -21.82 11.86
N GLU A 154 10.52 -21.63 12.01
CA GLU A 154 9.89 -20.31 11.96
C GLU A 154 10.35 -19.42 13.11
N LEU A 155 10.40 -19.95 14.33
CA LEU A 155 10.95 -19.23 15.48
C LEU A 155 12.42 -18.85 15.25
N GLN A 156 13.22 -19.72 14.64
CA GLN A 156 14.60 -19.40 14.28
C GLN A 156 14.66 -18.27 13.26
N LYS A 157 13.87 -18.34 12.18
CA LYS A 157 13.79 -17.26 11.19
C LYS A 157 13.37 -15.93 11.83
N PHE A 158 12.38 -15.94 12.71
CA PHE A 158 11.97 -14.72 13.42
C PHE A 158 13.11 -14.12 14.26
N ARG A 159 13.90 -14.97 14.94
CA ARG A 159 15.07 -14.50 15.71
C ARG A 159 16.17 -13.92 14.82
N GLU A 160 16.45 -14.58 13.70
CA GLU A 160 17.45 -14.10 12.74
C GLU A 160 17.04 -12.77 12.10
N LEU A 161 15.75 -12.61 11.80
CA LEU A 161 15.21 -11.41 11.18
C LEU A 161 14.95 -10.26 12.16
N TYR A 162 15.16 -10.44 13.47
CA TYR A 162 14.94 -9.38 14.47
C TYR A 162 16.00 -8.27 14.41
N ASP A 163 17.18 -8.57 13.86
CA ASP A 163 18.28 -7.61 13.67
C ASP A 163 18.13 -6.87 12.33
N ASP A 164 18.13 -5.54 12.36
CA ASP A 164 17.94 -4.68 11.17
C ASP A 164 18.89 -5.03 10.02
N LYS A 165 20.16 -5.29 10.31
CA LYS A 165 21.16 -5.57 9.28
C LYS A 165 20.91 -6.92 8.63
N THR A 166 20.54 -7.91 9.43
CA THR A 166 20.21 -9.26 8.96
C THR A 166 18.93 -9.25 8.16
N TYR A 167 17.89 -8.54 8.63
CA TYR A 167 16.64 -8.30 7.91
C TYR A 167 16.90 -7.65 6.54
N LEU A 168 17.61 -6.52 6.49
CA LEU A 168 17.84 -5.79 5.23
C LEU A 168 18.61 -6.64 4.21
N ASN A 169 19.57 -7.45 4.65
CA ASN A 169 20.28 -8.38 3.78
C ASN A 169 19.37 -9.51 3.27
N TYR A 170 18.47 -10.00 4.13
CA TYR A 170 17.50 -11.02 3.77
C TYR A 170 16.50 -10.49 2.74
N VAL A 171 15.89 -9.33 2.96
CA VAL A 171 14.83 -8.81 2.08
C VAL A 171 15.34 -8.39 0.71
N LYS A 172 16.60 -7.93 0.59
CA LYS A 172 17.23 -7.69 -0.72
C LYS A 172 17.28 -8.93 -1.61
N LYS A 173 17.30 -10.13 -1.00
CA LYS A 173 17.39 -11.42 -1.69
C LYS A 173 16.07 -12.18 -1.76
N ASN A 174 15.19 -11.99 -0.78
CA ASN A 174 14.00 -12.85 -0.57
C ASN A 174 12.72 -12.08 -0.22
N GLY A 175 12.79 -10.76 -0.04
CA GLY A 175 11.68 -9.93 0.43
C GLY A 175 10.98 -9.14 -0.68
N HIS A 176 10.24 -8.11 -0.28
CA HIS A 176 9.45 -7.25 -1.17
C HIS A 176 10.32 -6.25 -1.94
N TYR A 177 11.58 -6.09 -1.55
CA TYR A 177 12.55 -5.15 -2.10
C TYR A 177 12.51 -5.02 -3.64
N GLN A 178 12.56 -6.13 -4.38
CA GLN A 178 12.57 -6.10 -5.85
C GLN A 178 11.24 -5.58 -6.44
N HIS A 179 10.12 -5.86 -5.78
CA HIS A 179 8.81 -5.35 -6.16
C HIS A 179 8.77 -3.81 -6.05
N TYR A 180 9.30 -3.25 -4.96
CA TYR A 180 9.39 -1.80 -4.77
C TYR A 180 10.35 -1.12 -5.74
N VAL A 181 11.49 -1.75 -6.03
CA VAL A 181 12.44 -1.28 -7.06
C VAL A 181 11.77 -1.23 -8.44
N GLN A 182 11.04 -2.28 -8.80
CA GLN A 182 10.34 -2.37 -10.07
C GLN A 182 9.23 -1.31 -10.17
N TYR A 183 8.41 -1.17 -9.14
CA TYR A 183 7.35 -0.15 -9.09
C TYR A 183 7.91 1.27 -9.27
N TYR A 184 9.00 1.62 -8.59
CA TYR A 184 9.67 2.92 -8.74
C TYR A 184 10.14 3.11 -10.18
N THR A 185 10.85 2.12 -10.72
CA THR A 185 11.48 2.18 -12.04
C THR A 185 10.44 2.33 -13.15
N ASP A 186 9.39 1.51 -13.13
CA ASP A 186 8.33 1.53 -14.13
C ASP A 186 7.54 2.85 -14.10
N THR A 187 7.30 3.39 -12.90
CA THR A 187 6.58 4.66 -12.75
C THR A 187 7.42 5.85 -13.26
N GLN A 188 8.73 5.88 -12.99
CA GLN A 188 9.60 6.94 -13.50
C GLN A 188 9.79 6.85 -15.02
N ARG A 189 9.91 5.64 -15.58
CA ARG A 189 9.96 5.43 -17.04
C ARG A 189 8.69 5.95 -17.73
N LYS A 190 7.51 5.63 -17.20
CA LYS A 190 6.23 6.13 -17.73
C LYS A 190 6.15 7.67 -17.71
N LYS A 191 6.63 8.31 -16.63
CA LYS A 191 6.71 9.77 -16.54
C LYS A 191 7.64 10.37 -17.59
N ASN A 192 8.82 9.79 -17.78
CA ASN A 192 9.79 10.26 -18.76
C ASN A 192 9.26 10.08 -20.19
N HIS A 193 8.70 8.91 -20.52
CA HIS A 193 8.06 8.69 -21.83
C HIS A 193 6.87 9.63 -22.08
N SER A 194 6.07 9.95 -21.06
CA SER A 194 5.00 10.93 -21.22
C SER A 194 5.56 12.32 -21.52
N ARG A 195 6.66 12.74 -20.87
CA ARG A 195 7.33 14.02 -21.14
C ARG A 195 7.94 14.07 -22.53
N ASP A 196 8.62 13.01 -22.95
CA ASP A 196 9.21 12.90 -24.29
C ASP A 196 8.14 12.97 -25.39
N PHE A 197 6.92 12.49 -25.11
CA PHE A 197 5.78 12.60 -26.03
C PHE A 197 5.25 14.04 -26.18
N PHE A 198 5.37 14.88 -25.14
CA PHE A 198 4.96 16.28 -25.19
C PHE A 198 6.01 17.18 -25.85
N PHE A 199 7.30 16.96 -25.59
CA PHE A 199 8.37 17.78 -26.19
C PHE A 199 8.62 17.46 -27.68
N ASN A 200 8.32 16.24 -28.14
CA ASN A 200 8.45 15.88 -29.56
C ASN A 200 7.31 16.40 -30.47
N ARG A 201 6.28 17.07 -29.93
CA ARG A 201 5.26 17.73 -30.76
C ARG A 201 5.68 19.12 -31.25
N ASP A 202 6.57 19.80 -30.52
CA ASP A 202 6.98 21.17 -30.86
C ASP A 202 8.13 21.20 -31.89
N GLU A 203 8.88 20.11 -32.06
CA GLU A 203 9.96 20.02 -33.06
C GLU A 203 9.51 19.57 -34.46
N GLN A 204 8.27 19.10 -34.62
CA GLN A 204 7.73 18.69 -35.93
C GLN A 204 6.92 19.77 -36.67
N ILE A 205 6.74 20.97 -36.10
CA ILE A 205 5.96 22.05 -36.74
C ILE A 205 6.85 23.04 -37.54
N THR A 206 8.18 22.96 -37.44
CA THR A 206 9.07 23.99 -38.03
C THR A 206 9.73 23.64 -39.37
N ASN A 207 9.43 22.49 -39.98
CA ASN A 207 10.09 22.07 -41.25
C ASN A 207 9.17 21.96 -42.48
N ASP A 208 7.88 22.27 -42.38
CA ASP A 208 6.92 22.22 -43.50
C ASP A 208 6.34 23.60 -43.85
N GLU A 209 7.18 24.60 -44.12
CA GLU A 209 6.79 25.73 -44.98
C GLU A 209 7.91 26.09 -45.96
N LYS A 210 8.05 25.25 -46.99
CA LYS A 210 8.58 25.69 -48.27
C LYS A 210 7.51 26.53 -48.98
N THR A 211 7.92 27.71 -49.42
CA THR A 211 7.49 28.35 -50.69
C THR A 211 5.99 28.46 -50.95
N PHE A 212 5.43 29.67 -50.87
CA PHE A 212 4.67 30.27 -51.98
C PHE A 212 4.36 31.75 -51.66
N SER A 213 4.84 32.64 -52.53
CA SER A 213 4.32 34.00 -52.73
C SER A 213 3.33 33.92 -53.91
N PRO A 214 2.19 34.63 -53.90
CA PRO A 214 2.20 35.97 -54.50
C PRO A 214 1.23 36.99 -53.86
N GLU A 215 1.39 38.21 -54.37
CA GLU A 215 0.88 39.50 -53.97
C GLU A 215 -0.65 39.75 -53.99
N ASN A 216 -1.01 40.73 -53.15
CA ASN A 216 -1.83 41.93 -53.44
C ASN A 216 -3.35 41.98 -53.17
N LYS A 217 -3.64 43.00 -52.31
CA LYS A 217 -4.81 43.92 -52.26
C LYS A 217 -6.14 43.40 -51.71
N LYS A 218 -6.54 43.89 -50.52
CA LYS A 218 -7.22 45.20 -50.35
C LYS A 218 -7.44 45.52 -48.87
N GLU A 219 -7.30 46.80 -48.56
CA GLU A 219 -7.71 47.47 -47.32
C GLU A 219 -9.21 47.31 -47.07
N GLU A 220 -9.58 47.09 -45.79
CA GLU A 220 -10.71 47.78 -45.17
C GLU A 220 -10.60 47.70 -43.64
N SER A 221 -11.14 48.72 -42.99
CA SER A 221 -10.74 49.32 -41.73
C SER A 221 -11.66 49.03 -40.53
N LEU A 222 -11.15 49.32 -39.32
CA LEU A 222 -11.86 49.64 -38.05
C LEU A 222 -12.56 48.44 -37.35
N GLN A 223 -12.55 48.25 -36.02
CA GLN A 223 -12.49 49.19 -34.89
C GLN A 223 -12.08 48.45 -33.59
N LEU A 224 -11.41 49.18 -32.69
CA LEU A 224 -11.16 48.77 -31.30
C LEU A 224 -12.46 48.77 -30.48
N VAL A 225 -12.66 47.74 -29.65
CA VAL A 225 -13.57 47.79 -28.50
C VAL A 225 -12.82 47.26 -27.27
N THR A 226 -12.59 48.15 -26.32
CA THR A 226 -12.15 47.87 -24.94
C THR A 226 -13.29 47.25 -24.13
N PRO A 227 -13.00 46.39 -23.13
CA PRO A 227 -13.90 46.19 -22.02
C PRO A 227 -13.41 46.97 -20.80
N ASP A 228 -14.29 47.82 -20.30
CA ASP A 228 -14.20 48.47 -18.99
C ASP A 228 -14.21 47.45 -17.85
N PHE A 229 -13.56 47.89 -16.77
CA PHE A 229 -13.61 47.36 -15.41
C PHE A 229 -15.05 47.12 -14.92
N LEU A 230 -15.28 45.94 -14.33
CA LEU A 230 -15.77 45.74 -12.95
C LEU A 230 -15.73 44.25 -12.57
#